data_AF-A0AAD9G979-F1
#
_entry.id   AF-A0AAD9G979-F1
#
_cell.length_a   1.000
_cell.length_b   1.000
_cell.length_c   1.000
_cell.angle_alpha   90.00
_cell.angle_beta   90.00
_cell.angle_gamma   90.00
#
_symmetry.space_group_name_H-M   'P 1'
#
loop_
_entity.id
_entity.type
_entity.pdbx_description
1 polymer ?
#
loop_
_entity_poly.entity_id
_entity_poly.type
_entity_poly.pdbx_seq_one_letter_code
_entity_poly.pdbx_strand_id
1 'polypeptide(L)'
;MAALLWRALPDEVLVAIARLLLGFEVLRLSHVERHLLRVLSRAELFASRLSHVRYQRGSTDARGSDLELIHSSTDSKRQYALESSLRFRGQPTDLGAKRLPQSYAPVFWSTEMLFGLYEQEEADSSLSFTMDAWFSLLPRELDVRQGGVLLGLQNEKCKGEGSQEPTFHCQILHVDAERNLYCSVTSEKPRVSVELESKRWYHVALVFEQRSQKVYLDGELVDSQYDQEQQLESFPYYYAQIGTGFVNDDFYNGWNTFHGVVDDLRIWHEAMSLDQVAELSRGGAAVLRRPIFSLKRDVPAWLAHGVEKVRCSRPLERWCQIVATCKRTEDIDLEAWV
;
A
#
# COMPACT_ATOMS: atom_id res chain seq x y z
N MET A 1 8.75 -3.75 36.51
CA MET A 1 7.96 -2.54 36.25
C MET A 1 6.70 -2.94 35.51
N ALA A 2 5.52 -2.69 36.06
CA ALA A 2 4.27 -2.97 35.35
C ALA A 2 4.19 -2.05 34.13
N ALA A 3 4.10 -2.63 32.93
CA ALA A 3 3.90 -1.84 31.71
C ALA A 3 2.57 -1.09 31.85
N LEU A 4 2.60 0.23 31.69
CA LEU A 4 1.41 1.07 31.74
C LEU A 4 0.45 0.61 30.64
N LEU A 5 -0.73 0.13 31.02
CA LEU A 5 -1.75 -0.24 30.05
C LEU A 5 -2.44 1.04 29.57
N TRP A 6 -2.04 1.55 28.41
CA TRP A 6 -2.61 2.77 27.81
C TRP A 6 -4.14 2.77 27.74
N ARG A 7 -4.75 1.60 27.48
CA ARG A 7 -6.20 1.37 27.46
C ARG A 7 -6.91 1.58 28.80
N ALA A 8 -6.18 1.62 29.91
CA ALA A 8 -6.74 1.82 31.25
C ALA A 8 -6.72 3.31 31.66
N LEU A 9 -6.09 4.18 30.88
CA LEU A 9 -6.08 5.61 31.13
C LEU A 9 -7.39 6.25 30.65
N PRO A 10 -7.99 7.17 31.42
CA PRO A 10 -9.13 7.95 30.95
C PRO A 10 -8.77 8.81 29.72
N ASP A 11 -9.74 9.02 28.82
CA ASP A 11 -9.59 9.84 27.60
C ASP A 11 -9.01 11.24 27.91
N GLU A 12 -9.43 11.86 29.01
CA GLU A 12 -8.93 13.17 29.44
C GLU A 12 -7.42 13.16 29.74
N VAL A 13 -6.93 12.07 30.36
CA VAL A 13 -5.51 11.88 30.67
C VAL A 13 -4.74 11.65 29.37
N LEU A 14 -5.28 10.86 28.45
CA LEU A 14 -4.67 10.64 27.13
C LEU A 14 -4.56 11.94 26.32
N VAL A 15 -5.61 12.77 26.32
CA VAL A 15 -5.58 14.08 25.68
C VAL A 15 -4.59 15.03 26.37
N ALA A 16 -4.48 14.99 27.69
CA ALA A 16 -3.49 15.77 28.43
C ALA A 16 -2.06 15.33 28.08
N ILE A 17 -1.79 14.02 28.03
CA ILE A 17 -0.50 13.46 27.59
C ILE A 17 -0.21 13.90 26.14
N ALA A 18 -1.17 13.80 25.23
CA ALA A 18 -0.99 14.18 23.84
C ALA A 18 -0.65 15.67 23.66
N ARG A 19 -1.08 16.55 24.58
CA ARG A 19 -0.69 17.97 24.55
C ARG A 19 0.80 18.19 24.85
N LEU A 20 1.47 17.25 25.52
CA LEU A 20 2.89 17.30 25.88
C LEU A 20 3.80 16.68 24.81
N LEU A 21 3.23 15.99 23.82
CA LEU A 21 3.96 15.28 22.78
C LEU A 21 4.02 16.10 21.48
N LEU A 22 5.05 15.86 20.67
CA LEU A 22 5.16 16.37 19.31
C LEU A 22 4.08 15.73 18.42
N GLY A 23 3.77 16.40 17.30
CA GLY A 23 2.71 15.91 16.41
C GLY A 23 2.95 14.47 15.92
N PHE A 24 4.17 14.16 15.49
CA PHE A 24 4.49 12.81 15.04
C PHE A 24 4.46 11.76 16.18
N GLU A 25 4.73 12.15 17.42
CA GLU A 25 4.67 11.26 18.59
C GLU A 25 3.23 10.92 18.95
N VAL A 26 2.35 11.92 18.99
CA VAL A 26 0.90 11.70 19.17
C VAL A 26 0.35 10.80 18.07
N LEU A 27 0.78 11.03 16.83
CA LEU A 27 0.38 10.21 15.69
C LEU A 27 0.84 8.75 15.84
N ARG A 28 2.12 8.52 16.16
CA ARG A 28 2.62 7.16 16.43
C ARG A 28 1.87 6.51 17.58
N LEU A 29 1.67 7.23 18.67
CA LEU A 29 0.94 6.75 19.85
C LEU A 29 -0.50 6.38 19.49
N SER A 30 -1.17 7.19 18.67
CA SER A 30 -2.53 6.91 18.20
C SER A 30 -2.61 5.59 17.42
N HIS A 31 -1.51 5.12 16.84
CA HIS A 31 -1.46 3.88 16.09
C HIS A 31 -0.86 2.70 16.89
N VAL A 32 -0.67 2.84 18.20
CA VAL A 32 -0.20 1.73 19.06
C VAL A 32 -1.34 0.76 19.36
N GLU A 33 -2.53 1.30 19.62
CA GLU A 33 -3.69 0.51 20.02
C GLU A 33 -4.99 1.24 19.65
N ARG A 34 -6.04 0.46 19.41
CA ARG A 34 -7.34 0.93 18.93
C ARG A 34 -8.00 2.02 19.77
N HIS A 35 -7.94 1.95 21.11
CA HIS A 35 -8.50 2.98 21.97
C HIS A 35 -7.75 4.30 21.78
N LEU A 36 -6.41 4.26 21.75
CA LEU A 36 -5.60 5.44 21.45
C LEU A 36 -5.90 6.00 20.06
N LEU A 37 -6.13 5.15 19.05
CA LEU A 37 -6.51 5.60 17.72
C LEU A 37 -7.78 6.43 17.77
N ARG A 38 -8.81 5.96 18.49
CA ARG A 38 -10.08 6.69 18.61
C ARG A 38 -9.93 8.03 19.31
N VAL A 39 -9.13 8.08 20.37
CA VAL A 39 -8.97 9.30 21.20
C VAL A 39 -8.03 10.31 20.53
N LEU A 40 -6.96 9.84 19.89
CA LEU A 40 -5.83 10.66 19.45
C LEU A 40 -5.76 10.89 17.93
N SER A 41 -6.62 10.28 17.11
CA SER A 41 -6.61 10.48 15.65
C SER A 41 -7.10 11.86 15.18
N ARG A 42 -7.51 12.75 16.08
CA ARG A 42 -8.04 14.09 15.74
C ARG A 42 -6.95 14.94 15.09
N ALA A 43 -7.27 15.56 13.94
CA ALA A 43 -6.29 16.32 13.18
C ALA A 43 -5.66 17.46 14.00
N GLU A 44 -6.46 18.10 14.86
CA GLU A 44 -6.00 19.18 15.74
C GLU A 44 -4.89 18.75 16.74
N LEU A 45 -4.78 17.45 17.04
CA LEU A 45 -3.84 16.95 18.04
C LEU A 45 -2.41 16.84 17.51
N PHE A 46 -2.19 16.64 16.22
CA PHE A 46 -0.83 16.56 15.68
C PHE A 46 -0.55 17.53 14.54
N ALA A 47 -1.53 17.96 13.74
CA ALA A 47 -1.28 18.78 12.55
C ALA A 47 -0.63 20.13 12.88
N SER A 48 -1.12 20.83 13.91
CA SER A 48 -0.53 22.08 14.40
C SER A 48 0.87 21.91 15.00
N ARG A 49 1.25 20.69 15.38
CA ARG A 49 2.54 20.37 16.01
C ARG A 49 3.59 19.84 15.03
N LEU A 50 3.22 19.53 13.78
CA LEU A 50 4.14 19.08 12.73
C LEU A 50 4.99 20.23 12.14
N SER A 51 4.58 21.49 12.32
CA SER A 51 5.30 22.69 11.84
C SER A 51 6.33 23.24 12.83
N HIS A 52 6.23 22.88 14.13
CA HIS A 52 7.08 23.42 15.19
C HIS A 52 8.47 22.75 15.31
N VAL A 53 8.79 21.76 14.48
CA VAL A 53 10.13 21.17 14.43
C VAL A 53 11.06 22.10 13.64
N ARG A 54 11.72 23.03 14.32
CA ARG A 54 12.84 23.79 13.73
C ARG A 54 14.02 22.84 13.58
N TYR A 55 14.41 22.59 12.34
CA TYR A 55 15.63 21.88 11.98
C TYR A 55 16.84 22.67 12.48
N GLN A 56 17.46 22.26 13.59
CA GLN A 56 18.85 22.64 13.82
C GLN A 56 19.70 21.72 12.95
N ARG A 57 20.28 22.30 11.89
CA ARG A 57 21.29 21.64 11.07
C ARG A 57 22.49 21.36 11.98
N GLY A 58 22.56 20.15 12.50
CA GLY A 58 23.60 19.74 13.44
C GLY A 58 24.98 19.85 12.80
N SER A 59 25.83 20.65 13.43
CA SER A 59 27.28 20.63 13.27
C SER A 59 27.81 19.21 13.41
N THR A 60 28.73 18.83 12.55
CA THR A 60 29.52 17.60 12.65
C THR A 60 30.39 17.67 13.90
N ASP A 61 29.93 17.11 15.00
CA ASP A 61 30.81 16.53 16.02
C ASP A 61 30.02 15.50 16.84
N ALA A 62 30.27 14.23 16.53
CA ALA A 62 29.61 13.09 17.13
C ALA A 62 30.21 12.77 18.49
N ARG A 63 29.41 12.89 19.56
CA ARG A 63 29.41 11.99 20.75
C ARG A 63 28.05 12.09 21.44
N GLY A 64 27.05 11.45 20.84
CA GLY A 64 25.67 11.40 21.34
C GLY A 64 25.18 9.98 21.46
N SER A 65 24.62 9.62 22.62
CA SER A 65 24.03 8.30 22.91
C SER A 65 22.99 7.88 21.86
N ASP A 66 22.73 6.57 21.71
CA ASP A 66 21.81 5.97 20.73
C ASP A 66 20.39 6.59 20.65
N LEU A 67 19.94 7.32 21.68
CA LEU A 67 18.70 8.10 21.62
C LEU A 67 18.79 9.38 20.75
N GLU A 68 19.95 10.04 20.65
CA GLU A 68 20.10 11.28 19.87
C GLU A 68 20.09 11.05 18.35
N LEU A 69 20.41 9.83 17.91
CA LEU A 69 20.30 9.40 16.50
C LEU A 69 18.85 9.26 16.02
N ILE A 70 17.90 9.00 16.94
CA ILE A 70 16.47 8.90 16.60
C ILE A 70 15.87 10.29 16.38
N HIS A 71 16.38 11.32 17.07
CA HIS A 71 15.85 12.68 17.03
C HIS A 71 16.44 13.55 15.90
N SER A 72 17.57 13.17 15.27
CA SER A 72 18.27 14.03 14.30
C SER A 72 17.94 13.78 12.81
N SER A 73 17.12 12.77 12.46
CA SER A 73 16.86 12.44 11.04
C SER A 73 15.38 12.31 10.61
N THR A 74 14.42 12.47 11.53
CA THR A 74 13.02 12.20 11.21
C THR A 74 12.28 13.44 10.75
N ASP A 75 12.20 13.64 9.43
CA ASP A 75 11.21 14.53 8.82
C ASP A 75 9.81 14.09 9.26
N SER A 76 9.25 14.79 10.24
CA SER A 76 7.95 14.49 10.84
C SER A 76 6.82 14.54 9.80
N LYS A 77 6.98 15.35 8.74
CA LYS A 77 6.03 15.39 7.62
C LYS A 77 6.13 14.13 6.77
N ARG A 78 7.35 13.64 6.53
CA ARG A 78 7.58 12.35 5.86
C ARG A 78 7.01 11.20 6.68
N GLN A 79 7.23 11.16 7.99
CA GLN A 79 6.62 10.13 8.85
C GLN A 79 5.10 10.19 8.81
N TYR A 80 4.52 11.38 8.94
CA TYR A 80 3.08 11.58 8.78
C TYR A 80 2.54 11.10 7.42
N ALA A 81 3.29 11.33 6.35
CA ALA A 81 2.94 10.82 5.03
C ALA A 81 2.90 9.29 4.99
N LEU A 82 3.83 8.64 5.71
CA LEU A 82 3.93 7.18 5.80
C LEU A 82 2.86 6.52 6.69
N GLU A 83 2.19 7.27 7.57
CA GLU A 83 1.19 6.69 8.51
C GLU A 83 -0.21 6.51 7.93
N SER A 84 -0.47 7.02 6.73
CA SER A 84 -1.77 6.87 6.08
C SER A 84 -1.77 5.77 5.04
N SER A 85 -2.90 5.08 4.94
CA SER A 85 -3.17 4.13 3.86
C SER A 85 -4.03 4.76 2.78
N LEU A 86 -4.11 4.09 1.62
CA LEU A 86 -4.93 4.50 0.49
C LEU A 86 -6.18 3.62 0.43
N ARG A 87 -7.35 4.24 0.44
CA ARG A 87 -8.64 3.59 0.24
C ARG A 87 -9.06 3.73 -1.21
N PHE A 88 -9.43 2.60 -1.79
CA PHE A 88 -9.99 2.47 -3.13
C PHE A 88 -11.49 2.13 -3.01
N ARG A 89 -12.30 2.72 -3.90
CA ARG A 89 -13.77 2.75 -3.81
C ARG A 89 -14.46 1.54 -4.43
N GLY A 90 -13.72 0.65 -5.05
CA GLY A 90 -14.29 -0.49 -5.77
C GLY A 90 -14.92 -0.11 -7.10
N GLN A 91 -15.29 -1.14 -7.87
CA GLN A 91 -15.95 -0.97 -9.15
C GLN A 91 -17.47 -1.06 -8.99
N PRO A 92 -18.27 -0.12 -9.52
CA PRO A 92 -19.72 -0.24 -9.49
C PRO A 92 -20.25 -1.47 -10.22
N THR A 93 -21.37 -2.04 -9.75
CA THR A 93 -22.01 -3.23 -10.34
C THR A 93 -22.93 -2.94 -11.52
N ASP A 94 -23.23 -1.67 -11.82
CA ASP A 94 -24.18 -1.25 -12.86
C ASP A 94 -23.81 -1.81 -14.26
N LEU A 95 -24.76 -2.52 -14.88
CA LEU A 95 -24.57 -3.43 -16.02
C LEU A 95 -24.44 -2.73 -17.39
N GLY A 96 -24.54 -1.39 -17.44
CA GLY A 96 -24.78 -0.66 -18.69
C GLY A 96 -23.59 0.03 -19.34
N ALA A 97 -22.47 0.23 -18.66
CA ALA A 97 -21.34 0.95 -19.25
C ALA A 97 -20.00 0.41 -18.75
N LYS A 98 -19.05 0.25 -19.68
CA LYS A 98 -17.62 0.09 -19.42
C LYS A 98 -17.10 1.37 -18.75
N ARG A 99 -17.47 1.58 -17.49
CA ARG A 99 -17.09 2.77 -16.73
C ARG A 99 -15.60 2.73 -16.47
N LEU A 100 -15.01 3.91 -16.56
CA LEU A 100 -13.65 4.12 -16.07
C LEU A 100 -13.57 3.75 -14.58
N PRO A 101 -12.41 3.27 -14.11
CA PRO A 101 -12.16 2.99 -12.72
C PRO A 101 -12.42 4.24 -11.86
N GLN A 102 -13.21 4.06 -10.80
CA GLN A 102 -13.58 5.17 -9.91
C GLN A 102 -12.42 5.63 -9.03
N SER A 103 -11.46 4.75 -8.79
CA SER A 103 -10.27 5.08 -8.02
C SER A 103 -9.07 4.29 -8.49
N TYR A 104 -7.95 4.94 -8.75
CA TYR A 104 -6.69 4.27 -9.06
C TYR A 104 -5.50 5.18 -8.81
N ALA A 105 -4.34 4.57 -8.58
CA ALA A 105 -3.08 5.26 -8.41
C ALA A 105 -2.13 4.84 -9.55
N PRO A 106 -1.80 5.73 -10.50
CA PRO A 106 -0.87 5.40 -11.56
C PRO A 106 0.55 5.27 -11.01
N VAL A 107 1.30 4.30 -11.51
CA VAL A 107 2.73 4.14 -11.24
C VAL A 107 3.49 4.78 -12.40
N PHE A 108 4.17 5.90 -12.14
CA PHE A 108 4.96 6.60 -13.14
C PHE A 108 6.45 6.47 -12.84
N TRP A 109 7.21 5.97 -13.81
CA TRP A 109 8.61 6.32 -13.95
C TRP A 109 8.92 6.70 -15.39
N SER A 110 9.83 7.67 -15.54
CA SER A 110 10.51 7.90 -16.80
C SER A 110 11.53 6.79 -16.98
N THR A 111 11.61 6.26 -18.20
CA THR A 111 12.61 5.34 -18.76
C THR A 111 12.46 3.85 -18.39
N GLU A 112 11.93 3.11 -19.38
CA GLU A 112 12.32 1.76 -19.83
C GLU A 112 12.12 0.53 -18.94
N MET A 113 11.78 0.67 -17.66
CA MET A 113 11.57 -0.48 -16.77
C MET A 113 10.16 -0.48 -16.16
N LEU A 114 9.48 -1.63 -16.14
CA LEU A 114 8.19 -1.87 -15.46
C LEU A 114 8.36 -1.77 -13.94
N PHE A 115 8.71 -0.58 -13.45
CA PHE A 115 8.90 -0.26 -12.05
C PHE A 115 9.72 -1.27 -11.25
N GLY A 116 10.71 -1.83 -11.95
CA GLY A 116 11.67 -2.80 -11.47
C GLY A 116 11.20 -4.24 -11.39
N LEU A 117 10.02 -4.55 -11.96
CA LEU A 117 9.64 -5.91 -12.33
C LEU A 117 10.28 -6.36 -13.65
N TYR A 118 10.94 -5.46 -14.37
CA TYR A 118 11.63 -5.74 -15.62
C TYR A 118 12.83 -4.82 -15.72
N GLU A 119 14.03 -5.38 -15.84
CA GLU A 119 15.27 -4.68 -16.17
C GLU A 119 15.76 -5.26 -17.49
N GLN A 120 15.84 -4.42 -18.54
CA GLN A 120 16.32 -4.83 -19.85
C GLN A 120 17.84 -4.64 -19.92
N GLU A 121 18.61 -5.32 -19.07
CA GLU A 121 20.08 -5.36 -19.23
C GLU A 121 20.62 -6.79 -19.29
N GLU A 122 21.40 -7.01 -20.36
CA GLU A 122 22.13 -8.20 -20.82
C GLU A 122 21.40 -9.55 -20.79
N ALA A 123 21.51 -10.29 -21.90
CA ALA A 123 20.82 -11.55 -22.21
C ALA A 123 21.08 -12.73 -21.25
N ASP A 124 21.70 -12.49 -20.09
CA ASP A 124 22.19 -13.53 -19.17
C ASP A 124 21.94 -13.23 -17.67
N SER A 125 21.23 -12.14 -17.32
CA SER A 125 20.81 -11.92 -15.93
C SER A 125 19.41 -12.50 -15.68
N SER A 126 19.31 -13.54 -14.83
CA SER A 126 18.01 -14.06 -14.41
C SER A 126 17.33 -13.02 -13.52
N LEU A 127 16.21 -12.44 -13.98
CA LEU A 127 15.47 -11.44 -13.22
C LEU A 127 15.07 -12.00 -11.85
N SER A 128 15.48 -11.32 -10.79
CA SER A 128 15.11 -11.65 -9.42
C SER A 128 14.46 -10.44 -8.77
N PHE A 129 13.29 -10.64 -8.17
CA PHE A 129 12.60 -9.55 -7.48
C PHE A 129 11.72 -10.08 -6.35
N THR A 130 11.39 -9.16 -5.46
CA THR A 130 10.37 -9.35 -4.45
C THR A 130 9.40 -8.20 -4.53
N MET A 131 8.11 -8.48 -4.46
CA MET A 131 7.09 -7.48 -4.16
C MET A 131 6.35 -7.86 -2.89
N ASP A 132 5.89 -6.86 -2.15
CA ASP A 132 4.99 -7.09 -1.03
C ASP A 132 3.94 -5.99 -0.90
N ALA A 133 2.84 -6.32 -0.25
CA ALA A 133 1.76 -5.39 0.00
C ALA A 133 1.03 -5.73 1.31
N TRP A 134 0.65 -4.69 2.04
CA TRP A 134 -0.38 -4.78 3.07
C TRP A 134 -1.72 -4.30 2.51
N PHE A 135 -2.76 -5.09 2.67
CA PHE A 135 -4.10 -4.74 2.22
C PHE A 135 -5.20 -5.26 3.15
N SER A 136 -6.38 -4.63 3.07
CA SER A 136 -7.60 -5.10 3.71
C SER A 136 -8.77 -4.93 2.75
N LEU A 137 -9.64 -5.95 2.69
CA LEU A 137 -10.91 -5.85 2.00
C LEU A 137 -11.88 -4.98 2.79
N LEU A 138 -12.61 -4.11 2.10
CA LEU A 138 -13.75 -3.42 2.70
C LEU A 138 -14.97 -4.36 2.77
N PRO A 139 -15.92 -4.07 3.67
CA PRO A 139 -17.19 -4.80 3.74
C PRO A 139 -17.95 -4.68 2.42
N ARG A 140 -18.81 -5.65 2.13
CA ARG A 140 -19.67 -5.59 0.95
C ARG A 140 -20.58 -4.37 1.00
N GLU A 141 -20.64 -3.65 -0.12
CA GLU A 141 -21.59 -2.56 -0.38
C GLU A 141 -22.53 -2.97 -1.51
N LEU A 142 -23.78 -2.47 -1.50
CA LEU A 142 -24.87 -2.98 -2.36
C LEU A 142 -24.57 -2.84 -3.86
N ASP A 143 -23.90 -1.75 -4.24
CA ASP A 143 -23.68 -1.37 -5.65
C ASP A 143 -22.19 -1.38 -6.04
N VAL A 144 -21.35 -2.05 -5.25
CA VAL A 144 -19.90 -2.12 -5.46
C VAL A 144 -19.47 -3.58 -5.50
N ARG A 145 -18.69 -3.93 -6.52
CA ARG A 145 -18.07 -5.24 -6.65
C ARG A 145 -17.11 -5.47 -5.50
N GLN A 146 -17.19 -6.66 -4.91
CA GLN A 146 -16.23 -7.09 -3.91
C GLN A 146 -14.89 -7.42 -4.58
N GLY A 147 -13.78 -7.19 -3.88
CA GLY A 147 -12.45 -7.51 -4.41
C GLY A 147 -11.97 -6.47 -5.41
N GLY A 148 -11.44 -6.91 -6.54
CA GLY A 148 -10.85 -6.08 -7.59
C GLY A 148 -9.33 -6.23 -7.71
N VAL A 149 -8.75 -5.53 -8.70
CA VAL A 149 -7.31 -5.62 -8.98
C VAL A 149 -6.54 -4.62 -8.13
N LEU A 150 -5.61 -5.12 -7.32
CA LEU A 150 -4.78 -4.29 -6.45
C LEU A 150 -3.51 -3.83 -7.16
N LEU A 151 -2.89 -4.67 -7.99
CA LEU A 151 -1.77 -4.31 -8.87
C LEU A 151 -2.01 -4.88 -10.27
N GLY A 152 -2.21 -4.00 -11.24
CA GLY A 152 -2.49 -4.33 -12.63
C GLY A 152 -1.46 -3.75 -13.60
N LEU A 153 -1.09 -4.54 -14.59
CA LEU A 153 -0.27 -4.16 -15.74
C LEU A 153 -1.10 -4.17 -17.01
N GLN A 154 -0.84 -3.20 -17.89
CA GLN A 154 -1.49 -3.15 -19.19
C GLN A 154 -0.69 -2.36 -20.23
N ASN A 155 -0.95 -2.63 -21.51
CA ASN A 155 -0.36 -1.88 -22.62
C ASN A 155 -1.08 -0.56 -22.91
N GLU A 156 -2.33 -0.40 -22.48
CA GLU A 156 -3.09 0.83 -22.65
C GLU A 156 -3.43 1.46 -21.30
N LYS A 157 -3.40 2.79 -21.26
CA LYS A 157 -3.82 3.54 -20.07
C LYS A 157 -5.34 3.58 -19.97
N CYS A 158 -5.80 3.66 -18.73
CA CYS A 158 -7.17 4.06 -18.44
C CYS A 158 -7.43 5.49 -18.96
N LYS A 159 -8.15 5.62 -20.08
CA LYS A 159 -8.61 6.90 -20.63
C LYS A 159 -10.08 6.80 -21.03
N GLY A 160 -10.74 7.97 -21.05
CA GLY A 160 -12.16 8.12 -21.39
C GLY A 160 -12.54 7.71 -22.81
N GLU A 161 -13.81 7.93 -23.14
CA GLU A 161 -14.48 7.46 -24.36
C GLU A 161 -13.61 7.61 -25.62
N GLY A 162 -13.51 6.52 -26.39
CA GLY A 162 -12.72 6.44 -27.63
C GLY A 162 -11.32 5.85 -27.49
N SER A 163 -10.88 5.47 -26.29
CA SER A 163 -9.60 4.79 -26.09
C SER A 163 -9.69 3.30 -26.42
N GLN A 164 -8.62 2.74 -27.00
CA GLN A 164 -8.53 1.31 -27.27
C GLN A 164 -8.45 0.53 -25.96
N GLU A 165 -9.16 -0.60 -25.89
CA GLU A 165 -9.06 -1.50 -24.75
C GLU A 165 -7.68 -2.15 -24.69
N PRO A 166 -7.11 -2.34 -23.50
CA PRO A 166 -5.87 -3.09 -23.35
C PRO A 166 -5.96 -4.46 -24.03
N THR A 167 -5.06 -4.74 -24.95
CA THR A 167 -4.91 -6.06 -25.57
C THR A 167 -4.00 -6.96 -24.76
N PHE A 168 -3.07 -6.36 -24.01
CA PHE A 168 -2.19 -7.06 -23.08
C PHE A 168 -2.40 -6.50 -21.69
N HIS A 169 -2.75 -7.38 -20.77
CA HIS A 169 -3.04 -7.05 -19.39
C HIS A 169 -2.64 -8.20 -18.46
N CYS A 170 -2.16 -7.87 -17.27
CA CYS A 170 -1.81 -8.84 -16.24
C CYS A 170 -2.19 -8.30 -14.85
N GLN A 171 -3.05 -9.04 -14.15
CA GLN A 171 -3.44 -8.77 -12.77
C GLN A 171 -2.45 -9.49 -11.86
N ILE A 172 -1.39 -8.79 -11.48
CA ILE A 172 -0.33 -9.36 -10.64
C ILE A 172 -0.89 -9.73 -9.26
N LEU A 173 -1.65 -8.82 -8.64
CA LEU A 173 -2.28 -9.03 -7.34
C LEU A 173 -3.73 -8.60 -7.43
N HIS A 174 -4.66 -9.53 -7.20
CA HIS A 174 -6.09 -9.24 -7.25
C HIS A 174 -6.89 -10.16 -6.33
N VAL A 175 -8.10 -9.72 -6.03
CA VAL A 175 -9.09 -10.49 -5.27
C VAL A 175 -10.36 -10.59 -6.12
N ASP A 176 -10.90 -11.79 -6.31
CA ASP A 176 -12.15 -11.96 -7.07
C ASP A 176 -13.40 -11.57 -6.26
N ALA A 177 -14.58 -11.68 -6.87
CA ALA A 177 -15.85 -11.33 -6.24
C ALA A 177 -16.19 -12.24 -5.05
N GLU A 178 -15.69 -13.48 -5.07
CA GLU A 178 -15.81 -14.49 -4.03
C GLU A 178 -14.81 -14.29 -2.88
N ARG A 179 -13.93 -13.28 -2.98
CA ARG A 179 -12.85 -12.95 -2.02
C ARG A 179 -11.70 -13.95 -2.02
N ASN A 180 -11.47 -14.63 -3.13
CA ASN A 180 -10.27 -15.42 -3.32
C ASN A 180 -9.11 -14.53 -3.74
N LEU A 181 -7.92 -14.81 -3.19
CA LEU A 181 -6.70 -14.08 -3.49
C LEU A 181 -5.93 -14.76 -4.62
N TYR A 182 -5.41 -13.94 -5.52
CA TYR A 182 -4.48 -14.35 -6.56
C TYR A 182 -3.29 -13.39 -6.56
N CYS A 183 -2.10 -13.96 -6.61
CA CYS A 183 -0.86 -13.21 -6.63
C CYS A 183 0.10 -13.98 -7.53
N SER A 184 0.36 -13.51 -8.75
CA SER A 184 1.21 -14.23 -9.69
C SER A 184 1.72 -13.33 -10.81
N VAL A 185 2.93 -13.60 -11.28
CA VAL A 185 3.47 -13.06 -12.53
C VAL A 185 3.54 -14.12 -13.63
N THR A 186 3.12 -15.35 -13.36
CA THR A 186 3.09 -16.48 -14.31
C THR A 186 1.73 -16.61 -14.98
N SER A 187 1.65 -17.38 -16.06
CA SER A 187 0.39 -17.63 -16.79
C SER A 187 -0.59 -18.52 -16.03
N GLU A 188 -0.10 -19.38 -15.13
CA GLU A 188 -0.94 -20.30 -14.35
C GLU A 188 -1.89 -19.58 -13.38
N LYS A 189 -1.47 -18.41 -12.85
CA LYS A 189 -2.23 -17.57 -11.92
C LYS A 189 -3.03 -18.37 -10.87
N PRO A 190 -2.36 -19.16 -10.02
CA PRO A 190 -3.05 -19.99 -9.04
C PRO A 190 -3.78 -19.12 -8.01
N ARG A 191 -4.86 -19.67 -7.49
CA ARG A 191 -5.55 -19.12 -6.33
C ARG A 191 -4.75 -19.41 -5.08
N VAL A 192 -4.24 -18.37 -4.42
CA VAL A 192 -3.33 -18.50 -3.27
C VAL A 192 -4.04 -18.50 -1.92
N SER A 193 -5.28 -17.99 -1.86
CA SER A 193 -6.15 -18.09 -0.68
C SER A 193 -7.61 -18.01 -1.09
N VAL A 194 -8.50 -18.55 -0.26
CA VAL A 194 -9.95 -18.51 -0.45
C VAL A 194 -10.63 -17.66 0.61
N GLU A 195 -11.79 -17.10 0.26
CA GLU A 195 -12.74 -16.48 1.19
C GLU A 195 -12.12 -15.51 2.22
N LEU A 196 -11.26 -14.59 1.77
CA LEU A 196 -10.65 -13.60 2.65
C LEU A 196 -11.71 -12.81 3.46
N GLU A 197 -11.36 -12.51 4.70
CA GLU A 197 -12.20 -11.77 5.64
C GLU A 197 -12.15 -10.26 5.35
N SER A 198 -13.31 -9.61 5.33
CA SER A 198 -13.37 -8.15 5.32
C SER A 198 -12.89 -7.56 6.65
N LYS A 199 -12.30 -6.36 6.60
CA LYS A 199 -11.74 -5.65 7.76
C LYS A 199 -10.60 -6.41 8.46
N ARG A 200 -9.91 -7.32 7.77
CA ARG A 200 -8.67 -7.95 8.23
C ARG A 200 -7.51 -7.45 7.38
N TRP A 201 -6.40 -7.10 8.04
CA TRP A 201 -5.15 -6.82 7.38
C TRP A 201 -4.45 -8.11 6.98
N TYR A 202 -4.09 -8.18 5.70
CA TYR A 202 -3.29 -9.24 5.10
C TYR A 202 -1.97 -8.65 4.61
N HIS A 203 -0.89 -9.37 4.87
CA HIS A 203 0.38 -9.15 4.20
C HIS A 203 0.52 -10.20 3.10
N VAL A 204 0.82 -9.78 1.88
CA VAL A 204 1.15 -10.70 0.78
C VAL A 204 2.53 -10.33 0.25
N ALA A 205 3.34 -11.34 -0.04
CA ALA A 205 4.61 -11.16 -0.73
C ALA A 205 4.73 -12.18 -1.87
N LEU A 206 5.34 -11.75 -2.97
CA LEU A 206 5.74 -12.61 -4.07
C LEU A 206 7.23 -12.47 -4.28
N VAL A 207 7.92 -13.60 -4.31
CA VAL A 207 9.35 -13.70 -4.60
C VAL A 207 9.49 -14.47 -5.91
N PHE A 208 10.22 -13.89 -6.85
CA PHE A 208 10.56 -14.55 -8.10
C PHE A 208 12.08 -14.62 -8.25
N GLU A 209 12.60 -15.82 -8.51
CA GLU A 209 14.02 -16.08 -8.68
C GLU A 209 14.23 -17.30 -9.57
N GLN A 210 15.10 -17.21 -10.58
CA GLN A 210 15.52 -18.36 -11.40
C GLN A 210 14.33 -19.21 -11.91
N ARG A 211 13.32 -18.57 -12.50
CA ARG A 211 12.09 -19.23 -13.01
C ARG A 211 11.25 -19.93 -11.93
N SER A 212 11.46 -19.59 -10.66
CA SER A 212 10.63 -20.03 -9.55
C SER A 212 9.87 -18.85 -8.96
N GLN A 213 8.58 -19.06 -8.70
CA GLN A 213 7.72 -18.12 -8.00
C GLN A 213 7.33 -18.70 -6.64
N LYS A 214 7.40 -17.89 -5.59
CA LYS A 214 6.88 -18.23 -4.27
C LYS A 214 5.98 -17.10 -3.78
N VAL A 215 4.80 -17.46 -3.28
CA VAL A 215 3.85 -16.51 -2.71
C VAL A 215 3.69 -16.80 -1.23
N TYR A 216 3.71 -15.74 -0.44
CA TYR A 216 3.55 -15.77 1.00
C TYR A 216 2.33 -14.95 1.40
N LEU A 217 1.56 -15.47 2.35
CA LEU A 217 0.46 -14.77 2.99
C LEU A 217 0.72 -14.72 4.50
N ASP A 218 0.72 -13.52 5.06
CA ASP A 218 1.02 -13.24 6.46
C ASP A 218 2.38 -13.75 6.95
N GLY A 219 3.33 -13.93 6.03
CA GLY A 219 4.69 -14.45 6.28
C GLY A 219 4.85 -15.95 6.04
N GLU A 220 3.76 -16.68 5.79
CA GLU A 220 3.78 -18.12 5.54
C GLU A 220 3.72 -18.42 4.04
N LEU A 221 4.49 -19.42 3.58
CA LEU A 221 4.47 -19.85 2.18
C LEU A 221 3.13 -20.52 1.85
N VAL A 222 2.38 -19.97 0.89
CA VAL A 222 1.06 -20.47 0.48
C VAL A 222 1.05 -21.07 -0.93
N ASP A 223 2.01 -20.69 -1.77
CA ASP A 223 2.14 -21.22 -3.13
C ASP A 223 3.61 -21.24 -3.57
N SER A 224 3.97 -22.23 -4.38
CA SER A 224 5.29 -22.33 -5.00
C SER A 224 5.19 -22.97 -6.38
N GLN A 225 5.75 -22.28 -7.37
CA GLN A 225 5.83 -22.75 -8.76
C GLN A 225 7.30 -22.79 -9.20
N TYR A 226 7.61 -23.73 -10.07
CA TYR A 226 8.96 -23.96 -10.60
C TYR A 226 8.91 -24.04 -12.12
N ASP A 227 10.05 -23.77 -12.76
CA ASP A 227 10.25 -23.79 -14.23
C ASP A 227 9.31 -22.86 -15.02
N GLN A 228 8.80 -21.81 -14.37
CA GLN A 228 7.82 -20.89 -14.94
C GLN A 228 8.49 -19.74 -15.70
N GLU A 229 7.85 -19.34 -16.81
CA GLU A 229 8.11 -18.06 -17.46
C GLU A 229 7.22 -17.00 -16.85
N GLN A 230 7.81 -15.85 -16.53
CA GLN A 230 7.03 -14.69 -16.13
C GLN A 230 6.40 -14.04 -17.37
N GLN A 231 5.11 -13.71 -17.29
CA GLN A 231 4.41 -13.01 -18.37
C GLN A 231 5.02 -11.64 -18.67
N LEU A 232 5.76 -11.08 -17.71
CA LEU A 232 6.39 -9.76 -17.74
C LEU A 232 7.35 -9.57 -18.92
N GLU A 233 7.99 -10.63 -19.41
CA GLU A 233 8.92 -10.59 -20.54
C GLU A 233 8.23 -10.78 -21.90
N SER A 234 7.02 -11.36 -21.90
CA SER A 234 6.36 -11.80 -23.14
C SER A 234 5.51 -10.73 -23.80
N PHE A 235 5.16 -9.65 -23.08
CA PHE A 235 4.17 -8.69 -23.55
C PHE A 235 4.53 -7.22 -23.24
N PRO A 236 4.10 -6.28 -24.09
CA PRO A 236 4.43 -4.86 -23.96
C PRO A 236 3.56 -4.17 -22.90
N TYR A 237 3.85 -4.39 -21.62
CA TYR A 237 3.18 -3.67 -20.54
C TYR A 237 3.82 -2.29 -20.34
N TYR A 238 3.06 -1.22 -20.60
CA TYR A 238 3.54 0.17 -20.50
C TYR A 238 3.01 0.91 -19.28
N TYR A 239 1.94 0.40 -18.67
CA TYR A 239 1.24 1.08 -17.59
C TYR A 239 1.01 0.13 -16.42
N ALA A 240 1.58 0.46 -15.26
CA ALA A 240 1.18 -0.10 -13.99
C ALA A 240 0.18 0.80 -13.27
N GLN A 241 -0.77 0.14 -12.61
CA GLN A 241 -1.78 0.81 -11.81
C GLN A 241 -2.00 0.06 -10.51
N ILE A 242 -2.16 0.84 -9.44
CA ILE A 242 -2.50 0.34 -8.11
C ILE A 242 -3.97 0.63 -7.85
N GLY A 243 -4.66 -0.38 -7.34
CA GLY A 243 -6.09 -0.36 -7.04
C GLY A 243 -7.00 -0.41 -8.28
N THR A 244 -6.45 -0.71 -9.46
CA THR A 244 -7.24 -1.11 -10.62
C THR A 244 -6.38 -1.92 -11.61
N GLY A 245 -7.04 -2.55 -12.56
CA GLY A 245 -6.45 -3.18 -13.72
C GLY A 245 -7.54 -3.64 -14.67
N PHE A 246 -7.19 -3.78 -15.95
CA PHE A 246 -8.11 -4.36 -16.93
C PHE A 246 -8.28 -5.86 -16.66
N VAL A 247 -9.48 -6.39 -16.85
CA VAL A 247 -9.81 -7.82 -16.74
C VAL A 247 -10.65 -8.19 -17.94
N ASN A 248 -10.40 -9.37 -18.49
CA ASN A 248 -11.20 -9.95 -19.57
C ASN A 248 -11.32 -11.44 -19.28
N ASP A 249 -12.39 -11.79 -18.57
CA ASP A 249 -12.77 -13.16 -18.23
C ASP A 249 -14.25 -13.40 -18.59
N ASP A 250 -14.73 -14.62 -18.36
CA ASP A 250 -16.09 -15.04 -18.71
C ASP A 250 -17.19 -14.25 -17.94
N PHE A 251 -16.85 -13.62 -16.82
CA PHE A 251 -17.78 -12.92 -15.94
C PHE A 251 -17.69 -11.40 -16.05
N TYR A 252 -16.55 -10.88 -16.51
CA TYR A 252 -16.28 -9.46 -16.59
C TYR A 252 -15.25 -9.09 -17.65
N ASN A 253 -15.61 -8.08 -18.44
CA ASN A 253 -14.70 -7.44 -19.38
C ASN A 253 -14.69 -5.92 -19.12
N GLY A 254 -13.57 -5.41 -18.59
CA GLY A 254 -13.40 -4.01 -18.29
C GLY A 254 -12.42 -3.74 -17.15
N TRP A 255 -12.41 -2.50 -16.68
CA TRP A 255 -11.58 -2.07 -15.55
C TRP A 255 -12.15 -2.51 -14.21
N ASN A 256 -11.36 -3.27 -13.44
CA ASN A 256 -11.80 -3.81 -12.15
C ASN A 256 -11.09 -3.11 -10.98
N THR A 257 -11.73 -2.06 -10.48
CA THR A 257 -11.24 -1.26 -9.35
C THR A 257 -11.30 -2.04 -8.03
N PHE A 258 -10.22 -2.00 -7.26
CA PHE A 258 -10.14 -2.63 -5.94
C PHE A 258 -11.05 -1.95 -4.91
N HIS A 259 -11.77 -2.74 -4.12
CA HIS A 259 -12.61 -2.29 -3.01
C HIS A 259 -11.94 -2.63 -1.67
N GLY A 260 -11.07 -1.73 -1.21
CA GLY A 260 -10.20 -2.03 -0.08
C GLY A 260 -9.30 -0.89 0.35
N VAL A 261 -8.43 -1.20 1.30
CA VAL A 261 -7.37 -0.32 1.79
C VAL A 261 -6.02 -0.96 1.48
N VAL A 262 -5.06 -0.17 1.01
CA VAL A 262 -3.68 -0.57 0.69
C VAL A 262 -2.71 0.33 1.45
N ASP A 263 -1.68 -0.23 2.06
CA ASP A 263 -0.69 0.53 2.83
C ASP A 263 0.71 0.52 2.20
N ASP A 264 1.51 -0.51 2.48
CA ASP A 264 2.90 -0.60 2.04
C ASP A 264 3.05 -1.52 0.82
N LEU A 265 2.64 -1.10 -0.38
CA LEU A 265 3.04 -1.80 -1.61
C LEU A 265 4.48 -1.41 -1.94
N ARG A 266 5.38 -2.40 -1.96
CA ARG A 266 6.82 -2.21 -2.19
C ARG A 266 7.37 -3.27 -3.13
N ILE A 267 8.48 -2.93 -3.79
CA ILE A 267 9.19 -3.81 -4.73
C ILE A 267 10.70 -3.66 -4.52
N TRP A 268 11.45 -4.75 -4.72
CA TRP A 268 12.90 -4.86 -4.65
C TRP A 268 13.45 -5.68 -5.82
N HIS A 269 14.64 -5.35 -6.32
CA HIS A 269 15.42 -6.16 -7.30
C HIS A 269 16.23 -7.28 -6.60
N GLU A 270 15.63 -7.94 -5.62
CA GLU A 270 16.28 -9.01 -4.87
C GLU A 270 15.22 -10.06 -4.53
N ALA A 271 15.57 -11.33 -4.72
CA ALA A 271 14.79 -12.43 -4.19
C ALA A 271 15.00 -12.54 -2.68
N MET A 272 13.95 -12.26 -1.91
CA MET A 272 14.02 -12.32 -0.45
C MET A 272 13.90 -13.75 0.06
N SER A 273 14.68 -14.05 1.08
CA SER A 273 14.55 -15.26 1.89
C SER A 273 13.24 -15.27 2.70
N LEU A 274 12.83 -16.46 3.16
CA LEU A 274 11.67 -16.63 4.05
C LEU A 274 11.75 -15.72 5.28
N ASP A 275 12.93 -15.62 5.91
CA ASP A 275 13.11 -14.81 7.12
C ASP A 275 12.91 -13.31 6.84
N GLN A 276 13.38 -12.82 5.69
CA GLN A 276 13.16 -11.43 5.26
C GLN A 276 11.67 -11.17 4.98
N VAL A 277 10.98 -12.11 4.34
CA VAL A 277 9.52 -12.01 4.09
C VAL A 277 8.74 -12.03 5.41
N ALA A 278 9.11 -12.90 6.36
CA ALA A 278 8.53 -12.93 7.69
C ALA A 278 8.78 -11.62 8.45
N GLU A 279 9.91 -10.96 8.23
CA GLU A 279 10.18 -9.65 8.81
C GLU A 279 9.30 -8.56 8.19
N LEU A 280 9.08 -8.59 6.86
CA LEU A 280 8.12 -7.71 6.19
C LEU A 280 6.69 -7.88 6.72
N SER A 281 6.27 -9.12 6.96
CA SER A 281 4.93 -9.44 7.52
C SER A 281 4.77 -9.05 8.99
N ARG A 282 5.88 -8.73 9.68
CA ARG A 282 5.91 -8.12 11.00
C ARG A 282 6.15 -6.60 10.98
N GLY A 283 6.13 -5.98 9.80
CA GLY A 283 6.28 -4.54 9.64
C GLY A 283 7.74 -4.05 9.71
N GLY A 284 8.71 -4.97 9.69
CA GLY A 284 10.14 -4.70 9.82
C GLY A 284 10.83 -4.20 8.55
N ALA A 285 10.10 -3.63 7.59
CA ALA A 285 10.68 -3.18 6.31
C ALA A 285 11.77 -2.10 6.45
N ALA A 286 11.78 -1.35 7.56
CA ALA A 286 12.83 -0.38 7.85
C ALA A 286 14.20 -1.03 8.16
N VAL A 287 14.22 -2.33 8.47
CA VAL A 287 15.43 -3.12 8.74
C VAL A 287 16.05 -3.66 7.45
N LEU A 288 15.29 -3.68 6.35
CA LEU A 288 15.75 -4.17 5.06
C LEU A 288 16.35 -3.06 4.19
N ARG A 289 17.02 -3.48 3.11
CA ARG A 289 17.44 -2.56 2.05
C ARG A 289 16.24 -1.78 1.52
N ARG A 290 16.49 -0.53 1.16
CA ARG A 290 15.45 0.38 0.67
C ARG A 290 14.80 -0.21 -0.60
N PRO A 291 13.47 -0.28 -0.66
CA PRO A 291 12.79 -0.76 -1.86
C PRO A 291 12.98 0.20 -3.03
N ILE A 292 13.05 -0.37 -4.23
CA ILE A 292 13.15 0.37 -5.48
C ILE A 292 11.86 1.12 -5.74
N PHE A 293 10.70 0.54 -5.42
CA PHE A 293 9.38 1.17 -5.47
C PHE A 293 8.71 1.10 -4.10
N SER A 294 8.03 2.18 -3.69
CA SER A 294 7.16 2.21 -2.53
C SER A 294 5.98 3.11 -2.83
N LEU A 295 4.75 2.57 -2.70
CA LEU A 295 3.51 3.32 -2.91
C LEU A 295 3.50 4.64 -2.15
N LYS A 296 3.92 4.62 -0.88
CA LYS A 296 3.91 5.81 -0.02
C LYS A 296 4.96 6.86 -0.39
N ARG A 297 6.00 6.47 -1.13
CA ARG A 297 7.09 7.37 -1.57
C ARG A 297 6.86 7.87 -2.99
N ASP A 298 6.47 6.97 -3.89
CA ASP A 298 6.55 7.18 -5.34
C ASP A 298 5.20 7.49 -5.98
N VAL A 299 4.10 7.33 -5.24
CA VAL A 299 2.77 7.70 -5.73
C VAL A 299 2.21 8.88 -4.92
N PRO A 300 2.52 10.12 -5.33
CA PRO A 300 1.91 11.29 -4.75
C PRO A 300 0.39 11.23 -4.83
N ALA A 301 -0.29 11.55 -3.73
CA ALA A 301 -1.75 11.48 -3.67
C ALA A 301 -2.44 12.35 -4.74
N TRP A 302 -1.82 13.43 -5.28
CA TRP A 302 -2.41 14.26 -6.35
C TRP A 302 -2.44 13.59 -7.72
N LEU A 303 -1.65 12.53 -7.91
CA LEU A 303 -1.69 11.73 -9.13
C LEU A 303 -2.71 10.60 -9.06
N ALA A 304 -3.17 10.24 -7.85
CA ALA A 304 -4.18 9.23 -7.67
C ALA A 304 -5.57 9.81 -7.96
N HIS A 305 -6.32 9.15 -8.85
CA HIS A 305 -7.69 9.50 -9.19
C HIS A 305 -8.64 8.84 -8.20
N GLY A 306 -9.57 9.59 -7.58
CA GLY A 306 -10.62 9.05 -6.71
C GLY A 306 -10.14 8.23 -5.49
N VAL A 307 -8.85 8.23 -5.17
CA VAL A 307 -8.26 7.54 -4.02
C VAL A 307 -8.35 8.43 -2.79
N GLU A 308 -8.83 7.87 -1.68
CA GLU A 308 -8.89 8.56 -0.40
C GLU A 308 -7.68 8.20 0.46
N LYS A 309 -6.96 9.21 0.96
CA LYS A 309 -5.98 9.01 2.03
C LYS A 309 -6.73 8.81 3.34
N VAL A 310 -6.60 7.64 3.95
CA VAL A 310 -7.32 7.25 5.17
C VAL A 310 -6.37 6.95 6.31
N ARG A 311 -6.87 7.13 7.53
CA ARG A 311 -6.24 6.57 8.73
C ARG A 311 -6.98 5.34 9.18
N CYS A 312 -6.21 4.33 9.51
CA CYS A 312 -6.70 3.05 9.98
C CYS A 312 -5.77 2.46 11.05
N SER A 313 -6.28 1.47 11.76
CA SER A 313 -5.48 0.61 12.65
C SER A 313 -4.30 0.02 11.89
N ARG A 314 -3.20 -0.26 12.60
CA ARG A 314 -1.97 -0.74 11.96
C ARG A 314 -2.19 -2.10 11.31
N PRO A 315 -1.46 -2.38 10.22
CA PRO A 315 -1.46 -3.73 9.65
C PRO A 315 -1.14 -4.84 10.66
N LEU A 316 -0.26 -4.56 11.63
CA LEU A 316 0.11 -5.46 12.71
C LEU A 316 -1.00 -5.73 13.74
N GLU A 317 -2.01 -4.87 13.84
CA GLU A 317 -3.18 -5.14 14.69
C GLU A 317 -4.10 -6.22 14.07
N ARG A 318 -3.82 -6.67 12.84
CA ARG A 318 -4.56 -7.67 12.05
C ARG A 318 -6.01 -7.32 11.71
N TRP A 319 -6.61 -6.37 12.41
CA TRP A 319 -7.92 -5.81 12.10
C TRP A 319 -7.75 -4.43 11.45
N CYS A 320 -8.51 -4.15 10.39
CA CYS A 320 -8.53 -2.87 9.70
C CYS A 320 -9.81 -2.09 10.04
N GLN A 321 -9.65 -1.01 10.81
CA GLN A 321 -10.70 -0.04 11.08
C GLN A 321 -10.29 1.33 10.55
N ILE A 322 -11.03 1.87 9.58
CA ILE A 322 -10.90 3.26 9.15
C ILE A 322 -11.50 4.18 10.21
N VAL A 323 -10.73 5.18 10.65
CA VAL A 323 -11.12 6.10 11.74
C VAL A 323 -11.27 7.54 11.23
N ALA A 324 -10.52 7.93 10.21
CA ALA A 324 -10.66 9.25 9.59
C ALA A 324 -10.37 9.18 8.08
N THR A 325 -11.19 9.86 7.29
CA THR A 325 -10.88 10.15 5.89
C THR A 325 -10.28 11.54 5.81
N CYS A 326 -9.08 11.65 5.25
CA CYS A 326 -8.51 12.95 4.93
C CYS A 326 -9.14 13.37 3.61
N LYS A 327 -10.33 14.01 3.66
CA LYS A 327 -10.89 14.60 2.44
C LYS A 327 -9.89 15.63 1.94
N ARG A 328 -9.43 15.45 0.71
CA ARG A 328 -8.83 16.54 -0.04
C ARG A 328 -9.98 17.44 -0.40
N THR A 329 -10.23 18.48 0.39
CA THR A 329 -11.20 19.49 0.03
C THR A 329 -10.74 20.12 -1.28
N GLU A 330 -11.60 20.06 -2.29
CA GLU A 330 -11.56 20.85 -3.52
C GLU A 330 -11.91 22.33 -3.21
N ASP A 331 -11.43 22.85 -2.08
CA ASP A 331 -11.46 24.27 -1.79
C ASP A 331 -10.03 24.79 -2.02
N ILE A 332 -9.81 25.24 -3.25
CA ILE A 332 -8.63 26.00 -3.66
C ILE A 332 -8.61 27.40 -3.01
N ASP A 333 -9.61 27.79 -2.22
CA ASP A 333 -9.61 29.05 -1.50
C ASP A 333 -9.66 28.85 0.01
N LEU A 334 -8.48 28.65 0.60
CA LEU A 334 -7.97 29.35 1.79
C LEU A 334 -6.69 28.65 2.27
N GLU A 335 -5.61 28.84 1.51
CA GLU A 335 -4.30 28.97 2.14
C GLU A 335 -4.32 30.19 3.06
N ALA A 336 -4.61 29.96 4.34
CA ALA A 336 -4.17 30.82 5.41
C ALA A 336 -3.48 29.94 6.44
N TRP A 337 -2.21 29.64 6.16
CA TRP A 337 -1.26 29.15 7.14
C TRP A 337 -0.99 30.25 8.16
N VAL A 338 -1.41 30.03 9.42
CA VAL A 338 -0.81 30.63 10.62
C VAL A 338 -0.68 29.54 11.68
#